data_AF-A0A7R9SDV3-F1
#
_entry.id   AF-A0A7R9SDV3-F1
#
_cell.length_a   1.000
_cell.length_b   1.000
_cell.length_c   1.000
_cell.angle_alpha   90.00
_cell.angle_beta   90.00
_cell.angle_gamma   90.00
#
_symmetry.space_group_name_H-M   'P 1'
#
loop_
_entity.id
_entity.type
_entity.pdbx_description
1 polymer ?
#
loop_
_entity_poly.entity_id
_entity_poly.type
_entity_poly.pdbx_seq_one_letter_code
_entity_poly.pdbx_strand_id
1 'polypeptide(L)'
;NDPEFISVCEQLMESIEVAFTEADALLQTLEPMRVFYEENEATDPAELQPAELNTEFYSHSLMKYTKQVNTISKIQNEYQCGLLLIRCVDLIEILEPSPKRCLEIIHEELPM
;
A
#
# COMPACT_ATOMS: atom_id res chain seq x y z
N ASN A 1 16.06 -43.03 -13.80
CA ASN A 1 16.73 -41.79 -14.24
C ASN A 1 16.28 -41.50 -15.66
N ASP A 2 15.09 -40.93 -15.76
CA ASP A 2 14.51 -40.43 -17.01
C ASP A 2 14.98 -38.97 -17.18
N PRO A 3 15.82 -38.67 -18.19
CA PRO A 3 16.36 -37.31 -18.40
C PRO A 3 15.29 -36.27 -18.67
N GLU A 4 14.21 -36.63 -19.39
CA GLU A 4 13.08 -35.75 -19.63
C GLU A 4 12.38 -35.38 -18.32
N PHE A 5 12.16 -36.36 -17.44
CA PHE A 5 11.57 -36.11 -16.11
C PHE A 5 12.42 -35.17 -15.27
N ILE A 6 13.75 -35.36 -15.24
CA ILE A 6 14.68 -34.50 -14.49
C ILE A 6 14.62 -33.07 -15.04
N SER A 7 14.65 -32.89 -16.36
CA SER A 7 14.60 -31.57 -16.98
C SER A 7 13.29 -30.83 -16.67
N VAL A 8 12.15 -31.53 -16.65
CA VAL A 8 10.86 -30.94 -16.26
C VAL A 8 10.87 -30.51 -14.80
N CYS A 9 11.46 -31.31 -13.90
CA CYS A 9 11.59 -30.93 -12.49
C CYS A 9 12.46 -29.67 -12.32
N GLU A 10 13.58 -29.58 -13.02
CA GLU A 10 14.47 -28.41 -12.98
C GLU A 10 13.75 -27.14 -13.48
N GLN A 11 13.05 -27.23 -14.61
CA GLN A 11 12.29 -26.10 -15.16
C GLN A 11 11.14 -25.65 -14.25
N LEU A 12 10.48 -26.60 -13.57
CA LEU A 12 9.44 -26.27 -12.60
C LEU A 12 10.03 -25.54 -11.39
N MET A 13 11.19 -25.98 -10.88
CA MET A 13 11.88 -25.31 -9.78
C MET A 13 12.28 -23.89 -10.17
N GLU A 14 12.88 -23.71 -11.35
CA GLU A 14 13.26 -22.39 -11.87
C GLU A 14 12.02 -21.47 -12.01
N SER A 15 10.91 -22.00 -12.53
CA SER A 15 9.66 -21.24 -12.68
C SER A 15 9.09 -20.78 -11.34
N ILE A 16 9.23 -21.60 -10.29
CA ILE A 16 8.82 -21.23 -8.93
C ILE A 16 9.74 -20.13 -8.38
N GLU A 17 11.05 -20.24 -8.55
CA GLU A 17 12.01 -19.22 -8.11
C GLU A 17 11.76 -17.86 -8.79
N VAL A 18 11.48 -17.86 -10.08
CA VAL A 18 11.10 -16.65 -10.83
C VAL A 18 9.80 -16.06 -10.29
N ALA A 19 8.78 -16.89 -10.03
CA ALA A 19 7.50 -16.43 -9.49
C ALA A 19 7.66 -15.76 -8.11
N PHE A 20 8.50 -16.31 -7.23
CA PHE A 20 8.82 -15.67 -5.94
C PHE A 20 9.64 -14.38 -6.10
N THR A 21 10.57 -14.34 -7.06
CA THR A 21 11.33 -13.12 -7.36
C THR A 21 10.42 -11.98 -7.83
N GLU A 22 9.44 -12.29 -8.69
CA GLU A 22 8.43 -11.32 -9.13
C GLU A 22 7.52 -10.87 -7.98
N ALA A 23 7.14 -11.80 -7.10
CA ALA A 23 6.35 -11.50 -5.90
C ALA A 23 7.10 -10.54 -4.96
N ASP A 24 8.38 -10.79 -4.72
CA ASP A 24 9.21 -9.91 -3.89
C ASP A 24 9.34 -8.51 -4.51
N ALA A 25 9.53 -8.43 -5.83
CA ALA A 25 9.56 -7.15 -6.53
C ALA A 25 8.23 -6.39 -6.37
N LEU A 26 7.08 -7.06 -6.47
CA LEU A 26 5.77 -6.47 -6.20
C LEU A 26 5.68 -5.96 -4.75
N LEU A 27 6.10 -6.76 -3.76
CA LEU A 27 6.08 -6.35 -2.35
C LEU A 27 6.89 -5.07 -2.11
N GLN A 28 8.05 -4.92 -2.76
CA GLN A 28 8.84 -3.68 -2.68
C GLN A 28 8.08 -2.46 -3.22
N THR A 29 7.21 -2.63 -4.22
CA THR A 29 6.37 -1.53 -4.71
C THR A 29 5.26 -1.14 -3.74
N LEU A 30 4.82 -2.07 -2.90
CA LEU A 30 3.77 -1.86 -1.89
C LEU A 30 4.31 -1.29 -0.58
N GLU A 31 5.62 -1.40 -0.33
CA GLU A 31 6.29 -0.97 0.89
C GLU A 31 6.02 0.49 1.30
N PRO A 32 5.99 1.48 0.39
CA PRO A 32 5.63 2.85 0.76
C PRO A 32 4.24 2.97 1.40
N MET A 33 3.32 2.05 1.10
CA MET A 33 1.99 2.03 1.68
C MET A 33 1.98 1.54 3.12
N ARG A 34 2.79 0.52 3.42
CA ARG A 34 3.02 0.08 4.79
C ARG A 34 3.58 1.22 5.64
N VAL A 35 4.56 1.95 5.11
CA VAL A 35 5.19 3.07 5.82
C VAL A 35 4.18 4.16 6.15
N PHE A 36 3.41 4.65 5.17
CA PHE A 36 2.45 5.72 5.48
C PHE A 36 1.32 5.23 6.39
N TYR A 37 0.95 3.94 6.33
CA TYR A 37 -0.06 3.39 7.22
C TYR A 37 0.43 3.44 8.67
N GLU A 38 1.67 3.02 8.92
CA GLU A 38 2.27 3.09 10.25
C GLU A 38 2.38 4.54 10.76
N GLU A 39 2.78 5.48 9.90
CA GLU A 39 2.81 6.91 10.24
C GLU A 39 1.43 7.43 10.64
N ASN A 40 0.41 7.13 9.84
CA ASN A 40 -0.95 7.61 10.07
C ASN A 40 -1.55 7.02 11.36
N GLU A 41 -1.31 5.73 11.62
CA GLU A 41 -1.78 5.06 12.84
C GLU A 41 -1.05 5.52 14.10
N ALA A 42 0.21 5.97 13.97
CA ALA A 42 0.96 6.59 15.05
C ALA A 42 0.61 8.07 15.27
N THR A 43 -0.07 8.72 14.32
CA THR A 43 -0.42 10.14 14.40
C THR A 43 -1.55 10.35 15.41
N ASP A 44 -1.30 11.19 16.42
CA ASP A 44 -2.32 11.60 17.38
C ASP A 44 -3.35 12.50 16.67
N PRO A 45 -4.67 12.22 16.78
CA PRO A 45 -5.72 13.10 16.28
C PRO A 45 -5.53 14.58 16.67
N ALA A 46 -5.00 14.87 17.86
CA ALA A 46 -4.74 16.25 18.29
C ALA A 46 -3.68 16.98 17.44
N GLU A 47 -2.74 16.25 16.83
CA GLU A 47 -1.76 16.83 15.90
C GLU A 47 -2.38 17.22 14.55
N LEU A 48 -3.54 16.63 14.22
CA LEU A 48 -4.32 16.98 13.03
C LEU A 48 -5.25 18.18 13.25
N GLN A 49 -5.37 18.64 14.51
CA GLN A 49 -6.22 19.74 14.95
C GLN A 49 -5.36 20.88 15.51
N PRO A 50 -4.67 21.66 14.67
CA PRO A 50 -3.80 22.72 15.14
C PRO A 50 -4.59 23.79 15.89
N ALA A 51 -4.09 24.21 17.06
CA ALA A 51 -4.73 25.20 17.91
C ALA A 51 -4.95 26.58 17.25
N GLU A 52 -4.20 26.89 16.18
CA GLU A 52 -4.38 28.07 15.35
C GLU A 52 -4.60 27.65 13.89
N LEU A 53 -5.43 28.41 13.17
CA LEU A 53 -5.70 28.22 11.75
C LEU A 53 -4.41 28.45 10.93
N ASN A 54 -3.67 27.38 10.68
CA ASN A 54 -2.44 27.38 9.90
C ASN A 54 -2.72 26.87 8.48
N THR A 55 -2.84 27.79 7.52
CA THR A 55 -3.16 27.47 6.11
C THR A 55 -2.09 26.61 5.43
N GLU A 56 -0.82 26.76 5.82
CA GLU A 56 0.27 25.94 5.31
C GLU A 56 0.16 24.49 5.79
N PHE A 57 -0.18 24.31 7.08
CA PHE A 57 -0.48 22.99 7.64
C PHE A 57 -1.65 22.33 6.91
N TYR A 58 -2.78 23.01 6.77
CA TYR A 58 -3.96 22.43 6.09
C TYR A 58 -3.65 22.06 4.64
N SER A 59 -2.99 22.94 3.90
CA SER A 59 -2.57 22.66 2.51
C SER A 59 -1.66 21.44 2.43
N HIS A 60 -0.65 21.36 3.31
CA HIS A 60 0.29 20.24 3.34
C HIS A 60 -0.40 18.91 3.72
N SER A 61 -1.18 18.91 4.78
CA SER A 61 -1.86 17.73 5.31
C SER A 61 -2.91 17.21 4.33
N LEU A 62 -3.76 18.08 3.76
CA LEU A 62 -4.72 17.69 2.72
C LEU A 62 -4.01 17.11 1.50
N MET A 63 -2.92 17.72 1.04
CA MET A 63 -2.11 17.20 -0.07
C MET A 63 -1.51 15.83 0.27
N LYS A 64 -0.93 15.66 1.47
CA LYS A 64 -0.33 14.40 1.95
C LYS A 64 -1.36 13.26 1.91
N TYR A 65 -2.47 13.40 2.63
CA TYR A 65 -3.43 12.31 2.78
C TYR A 65 -4.23 12.06 1.49
N THR A 66 -4.53 13.09 0.71
CA THR A 66 -5.13 12.91 -0.63
C THR A 66 -4.20 12.13 -1.57
N LYS A 67 -2.89 12.39 -1.53
CA LYS A 67 -1.90 11.63 -2.29
C LYS A 67 -1.86 10.16 -1.86
N GLN A 68 -1.96 9.88 -0.57
CA GLN A 68 -2.01 8.50 -0.05
C GLN A 68 -3.27 7.78 -0.55
N VAL A 69 -4.46 8.38 -0.44
CA VAL A 69 -5.72 7.81 -0.99
C VAL A 69 -5.57 7.50 -2.48
N ASN A 70 -5.03 8.45 -3.25
CA ASN A 70 -4.77 8.27 -4.69
C ASN A 70 -3.69 7.23 -5.02
N THR A 71 -2.84 6.89 -4.05
CA THR A 71 -1.81 5.85 -4.21
C THR A 71 -2.44 4.48 -3.97
N ILE A 72 -3.26 4.33 -2.93
CA ILE A 72 -4.00 3.10 -2.62
C ILE A 72 -4.96 2.74 -3.76
N SER A 73 -5.65 3.74 -4.34
CA SER A 73 -6.60 3.49 -5.44
C SER A 73 -5.96 2.98 -6.74
N LYS A 74 -4.63 3.02 -6.84
CA LYS A 74 -3.87 2.47 -7.99
C LYS A 74 -3.45 1.02 -7.77
N ILE A 75 -3.60 0.48 -6.56
CA ILE A 75 -3.32 -0.92 -6.26
C ILE A 75 -4.36 -1.77 -6.98
N GLN A 76 -3.91 -2.79 -7.70
CA GLN A 76 -4.79 -3.76 -8.34
C GLN A 76 -5.21 -4.80 -7.30
N ASN A 77 -6.43 -5.32 -7.43
CA ASN A 77 -6.90 -6.39 -6.54
C ASN A 77 -6.06 -7.67 -6.67
N GLU A 78 -5.48 -7.91 -7.84
CA GLU A 78 -4.76 -9.13 -8.18
C GLU A 78 -3.55 -8.84 -9.07
N TYR A 79 -2.43 -9.51 -8.81
CA TYR A 79 -1.21 -9.47 -9.60
C TYR A 79 -0.77 -10.88 -9.98
N GLN A 80 -0.49 -11.10 -11.26
CA GLN A 80 0.12 -12.34 -11.74
C GLN A 80 1.64 -12.22 -11.62
N CYS A 81 2.26 -13.11 -10.83
CA CYS A 81 3.70 -13.20 -10.63
C CYS A 81 4.15 -14.62 -11.03
N GLY A 82 4.44 -14.82 -12.31
CA GLY A 82 4.70 -16.13 -12.90
C GLY A 82 3.58 -17.14 -12.60
N LEU A 83 3.91 -18.16 -11.79
CA LEU A 83 2.99 -19.21 -11.35
C LEU A 83 2.12 -18.83 -10.14
N LEU A 84 2.38 -17.67 -9.52
CA LEU A 84 1.65 -17.17 -8.35
C LEU A 84 0.63 -16.11 -8.75
N LEU A 85 -0.50 -16.10 -8.05
CA LEU A 85 -1.49 -15.02 -8.08
C LEU A 85 -1.54 -14.38 -6.70
N ILE A 86 -1.17 -13.11 -6.61
CA ILE A 86 -1.19 -12.35 -5.35
C ILE A 86 -2.46 -11.54 -5.31
N ARG A 87 -3.25 -11.72 -4.24
CA ARG A 87 -4.49 -10.97 -4.00
C ARG A 87 -4.22 -9.87 -2.98
N CYS A 88 -4.50 -8.63 -3.35
CA CYS A 88 -4.29 -7.44 -2.52
C CYS A 88 -5.59 -6.86 -1.92
N VAL A 89 -6.73 -7.54 -2.09
CA VAL A 89 -8.04 -7.06 -1.58
C VAL A 89 -7.97 -6.74 -0.09
N ASP A 90 -7.50 -7.69 0.73
CA ASP A 90 -7.40 -7.52 2.18
C ASP A 90 -6.42 -6.40 2.57
N LEU A 91 -5.34 -6.22 1.78
CA LEU A 91 -4.39 -5.12 1.98
C LEU A 91 -5.06 -3.77 1.71
N ILE A 92 -5.81 -3.64 0.62
CA ILE A 92 -6.53 -2.41 0.28
C ILE A 92 -7.55 -2.09 1.37
N GLU A 93 -8.31 -3.08 1.84
CA GLU A 93 -9.29 -2.92 2.92
C GLU A 93 -8.67 -2.42 4.24
N ILE A 94 -7.44 -2.85 4.54
CA ILE A 94 -6.69 -2.38 5.72
C ILE A 94 -6.14 -0.96 5.50
N LEU A 95 -5.60 -0.68 4.32
CA LEU A 95 -4.93 0.60 4.04
C LEU A 95 -5.90 1.76 3.85
N GLU A 96 -7.01 1.55 3.15
CA GLU A 96 -7.91 2.61 2.69
C GLU A 96 -8.53 3.46 3.82
N PRO A 97 -8.95 2.90 4.97
CA PRO A 97 -9.51 3.69 6.06
C PRO A 97 -8.51 4.67 6.70
N SER A 98 -7.23 4.31 6.75
CA SER A 98 -6.21 5.06 7.49
C SER A 98 -6.05 6.52 7.01
N PRO A 99 -5.74 6.81 5.72
CA PRO A 99 -5.64 8.19 5.26
C PRO A 99 -7.00 8.90 5.19
N LYS A 100 -8.12 8.17 5.04
CA LYS A 100 -9.46 8.76 5.07
C LYS A 100 -9.79 9.32 6.46
N ARG A 101 -9.50 8.56 7.52
CA ARG A 101 -9.63 9.02 8.91
C ARG A 101 -8.85 10.32 9.14
N CYS A 102 -7.61 10.40 8.65
CA CYS A 102 -6.81 11.60 8.78
C CYS A 102 -7.43 12.80 8.04
N LEU A 103 -7.95 12.59 6.83
CA LEU A 103 -8.65 13.64 6.07
C LEU A 103 -9.94 14.11 6.76
N GLU A 104 -10.72 13.18 7.31
CA GLU A 104 -11.97 13.49 8.02
C GLU A 104 -11.71 14.42 9.22
N ILE A 105 -10.71 14.10 10.05
CA ILE A 105 -10.31 14.94 11.19
C ILE A 105 -9.92 16.35 10.72
N ILE A 106 -9.14 16.45 9.64
CA ILE A 106 -8.71 17.75 9.11
C ILE A 106 -9.91 18.54 8.56
N HIS A 107 -10.87 17.87 7.92
CA HIS A 107 -12.06 18.51 7.37
C HIS A 107 -13.01 19.04 8.45
N GLU A 108 -13.09 18.38 9.61
CA GLU A 108 -13.89 18.85 10.75
C GLU A 108 -13.39 20.18 11.32
N GLU A 109 -12.08 20.45 11.22
CA GLU A 109 -11.46 21.68 11.73
C GLU A 109 -11.52 22.87 10.76
N LEU A 110 -11.84 22.63 9.48
CA LEU A 110 -11.94 23.72 8.51
C LEU A 110 -13.24 24.52 8.75
N PRO A 111 -13.16 25.83 9.00
CA PRO A 111 -14.36 26.65 9.12
C PRO A 111 -15.11 26.67 7.78
N MET A 112 -16.42 26.37 7.82
CA MET A 112 -17.33 26.55 6.67
C MET A 112 -17.43 28.01 6.23
#